data_AF-A0A3N7FH87-F1
#
_entry.id   AF-A0A3N7FH87-F1
#
_cell.length_a   1.000
_cell.length_b   1.000
_cell.length_c   1.000
_cell.angle_alpha   90.00
_cell.angle_beta   90.00
_cell.angle_gamma   90.00
#
_symmetry.space_group_name_H-M   'P 1'
#
loop_
_entity.id
_entity.type
_entity.pdbx_description
1 polymer ?
#
loop_
_entity_poly.entity_id
_entity_poly.type
_entity_poly.pdbx_seq_one_letter_code
_entity_poly.pdbx_strand_id
1 'polypeptide(L)'
;MERRQKQRVEEMRETQKKDEENLNIKERFRVEVRKELYRLEVTCINMASLLRGLGIHVEGGFQPLPNQVHAAYKRALLKFHPDRASKTDIRRQVEAEEKFKLISRMKEKFLSTSCY
;
A
#
# COMPACT_ATOMS: atom_id res chain seq x y z
N MET A 1 -31.90 13.87 32.55
CA MET A 1 -30.46 13.55 32.54
C MET A 1 -30.20 12.10 32.10
N GLU A 2 -30.89 11.10 32.65
CA GLU A 2 -30.66 9.67 32.35
C GLU A 2 -30.80 9.25 30.88
N ARG A 3 -31.78 9.79 30.13
CA ARG A 3 -31.98 9.45 28.71
C ARG A 3 -30.76 9.81 27.84
N ARG A 4 -30.10 10.94 28.13
CA ARG A 4 -28.89 11.38 27.41
C ARG A 4 -27.66 10.54 27.76
N GLN A 5 -27.56 10.04 28.99
CA GLN A 5 -26.47 9.14 29.38
C GLN A 5 -26.61 7.77 28.71
N LYS A 6 -27.83 7.19 28.68
CA LYS A 6 -28.08 5.92 27.96
C LYS A 6 -27.78 6.04 26.46
N GLN A 7 -28.18 7.14 25.83
CA GLN A 7 -27.92 7.36 24.41
C GLN A 7 -26.42 7.43 24.07
N ARG A 8 -25.62 8.11 24.90
CA ARG A 8 -24.16 8.16 24.73
C ARG A 8 -23.49 6.79 24.88
N VAL A 9 -23.95 5.97 25.82
CA VAL A 9 -23.39 4.62 26.01
C VAL A 9 -23.68 3.75 24.79
N GLU A 10 -24.87 3.86 24.22
CA GLU A 10 -25.23 3.11 23.01
C GLU A 10 -24.46 3.59 21.79
N GLU A 11 -24.32 4.92 21.59
CA GLU A 11 -23.49 5.49 20.53
C GLU A 11 -22.01 5.04 20.66
N MET A 12 -21.46 4.99 21.88
CA MET A 12 -20.11 4.48 22.10
C MET A 12 -19.98 2.99 21.75
N ARG A 13 -20.98 2.17 22.10
CA ARG A 13 -21.00 0.74 21.77
C ARG A 13 -21.09 0.51 20.26
N GLU A 14 -21.97 1.24 19.57
CA GLU A 14 -22.09 1.16 18.11
C GLU A 14 -20.80 1.60 17.42
N THR A 15 -20.15 2.65 17.92
CA THR A 15 -18.87 3.12 17.38
C THR A 15 -17.76 2.09 17.58
N GLN A 16 -17.65 1.50 18.79
CA GLN A 16 -16.68 0.42 19.05
C GLN A 16 -16.90 -0.79 18.13
N LYS A 17 -18.15 -1.24 17.99
CA LYS A 17 -18.47 -2.36 17.12
C LYS A 17 -18.08 -2.08 15.66
N LYS A 18 -18.38 -0.87 15.17
CA LYS A 18 -18.02 -0.44 13.82
C LYS A 18 -16.50 -0.37 13.62
N ASP A 19 -15.77 0.08 14.62
CA ASP A 19 -14.30 0.12 14.58
C ASP A 19 -13.69 -1.28 14.56
N GLU A 20 -14.21 -2.22 15.34
CA GLU A 20 -13.81 -3.63 15.31
C GLU A 20 -14.08 -4.28 13.95
N GLU A 21 -15.27 -4.06 13.38
CA GLU A 21 -15.64 -4.54 12.04
C GLU A 21 -14.70 -3.96 10.98
N ASN A 22 -14.40 -2.66 11.04
CA ASN A 22 -13.45 -2.00 10.15
C ASN A 22 -12.04 -2.56 10.27
N LEU A 23 -11.57 -2.87 11.49
CA LEU A 23 -10.27 -3.50 11.72
C LEU A 23 -10.21 -4.89 11.12
N ASN A 24 -11.24 -5.70 11.30
CA ASN A 24 -11.30 -7.05 10.75
C ASN A 24 -11.30 -7.02 9.21
N ILE A 25 -12.08 -6.13 8.59
CA ILE A 25 -12.10 -5.94 7.14
C ILE A 25 -10.73 -5.50 6.62
N LYS A 26 -10.06 -4.55 7.30
CA LYS A 26 -8.70 -4.13 6.96
C LYS A 26 -7.72 -5.28 6.99
N GLU A 27 -7.77 -6.12 8.02
CA GLU A 27 -6.85 -7.23 8.15
C GLU A 27 -7.07 -8.30 7.06
N ARG A 28 -8.33 -8.60 6.72
CA ARG A 28 -8.63 -9.48 5.59
C ARG A 28 -8.02 -8.97 4.28
N PHE A 29 -8.18 -7.68 3.99
CA PHE A 29 -7.56 -7.08 2.80
C PHE A 29 -6.03 -7.07 2.88
N ARG A 30 -5.44 -6.86 4.06
CA ARG A 30 -3.98 -6.90 4.23
C ARG A 30 -3.42 -8.26 3.86
N VAL A 31 -4.06 -9.34 4.31
CA VAL A 31 -3.63 -10.71 3.98
C VAL A 31 -3.73 -10.97 2.47
N GLU A 32 -4.84 -10.58 1.84
CA GLU A 32 -5.05 -10.73 0.39
C GLU A 32 -4.00 -9.95 -0.42
N VAL A 33 -3.86 -8.66 -0.14
CA VAL A 33 -2.92 -7.77 -0.84
C VAL A 33 -1.48 -8.24 -0.64
N ARG A 34 -1.09 -8.63 0.58
CA ARG A 34 0.26 -9.15 0.83
C ARG A 34 0.55 -10.42 0.05
N LYS A 35 -0.44 -11.31 -0.10
CA LYS A 35 -0.30 -12.53 -0.89
C LYS A 35 -0.06 -12.22 -2.36
N GLU A 36 -0.79 -11.25 -2.93
CA GLU A 36 -0.59 -10.79 -4.30
C GLU A 36 0.77 -10.11 -4.48
N LEU A 37 1.14 -9.21 -3.56
CA LEU A 37 2.41 -8.49 -3.58
C LEU A 37 3.61 -9.42 -3.41
N TYR A 38 3.49 -10.47 -2.60
CA TYR A 38 4.52 -11.49 -2.47
C TYR A 38 4.75 -12.23 -3.79
N ARG A 39 3.68 -12.64 -4.49
CA ARG A 39 3.78 -13.25 -5.83
C ARG A 39 4.44 -12.32 -6.82
N LEU A 40 4.13 -11.03 -6.77
CA LEU A 40 4.79 -10.04 -7.60
C LEU A 40 6.27 -9.90 -7.24
N GLU A 41 6.60 -9.80 -5.96
CA GLU A 41 7.98 -9.65 -5.46
C GLU A 41 8.89 -10.80 -5.91
N VAL A 42 8.43 -12.05 -5.82
CA VAL A 42 9.24 -13.22 -6.22
C VAL A 42 9.47 -13.31 -7.72
N THR A 43 8.59 -12.72 -8.54
CA THR A 43 8.74 -12.70 -10.01
C THR A 43 9.55 -11.51 -10.52
N CYS A 44 9.75 -10.47 -9.69
CA CYS A 44 10.43 -9.25 -10.10
C CYS A 44 11.95 -9.30 -9.85
N ILE A 45 12.72 -9.19 -10.93
CA ILE A 45 14.19 -9.27 -10.89
C ILE A 45 14.83 -7.91 -10.52
N ASN A 46 14.19 -6.80 -10.90
CA ASN A 46 14.70 -5.45 -10.66
C ASN A 46 13.56 -4.46 -10.37
N MET A 47 13.94 -3.22 -9.99
CA MET A 47 12.98 -2.16 -9.67
C MET A 47 12.05 -1.82 -10.84
N ALA A 48 12.53 -1.87 -12.08
CA ALA A 48 11.71 -1.56 -13.24
C ALA A 48 10.60 -2.60 -13.46
N SER A 49 10.90 -3.89 -13.31
CA SER A 49 9.90 -4.97 -13.39
C SER A 49 8.85 -4.86 -12.30
N LEU A 50 9.27 -4.55 -11.07
CA LEU A 50 8.35 -4.31 -9.95
C LEU A 50 7.39 -3.14 -10.23
N LEU A 51 7.94 -1.99 -10.63
CA LEU A 51 7.14 -0.80 -10.92
C LEU A 51 6.13 -1.07 -12.05
N ARG A 52 6.54 -1.79 -13.10
CA ARG A 52 5.63 -2.19 -14.18
C ARG A 52 4.52 -3.12 -13.69
N GLY A 53 4.85 -4.12 -12.87
CA GLY A 53 3.86 -5.03 -12.28
C GLY A 53 2.87 -4.32 -11.34
N LEU A 54 3.27 -3.21 -10.73
CA LEU A 54 2.38 -2.32 -9.96
C LEU A 54 1.59 -1.33 -10.83
N GLY A 55 1.68 -1.42 -12.16
CA GLY A 55 1.00 -0.52 -13.09
C GLY A 55 1.59 0.89 -13.12
N ILE A 56 2.90 1.03 -12.88
CA ILE A 56 3.65 2.27 -13.04
C ILE A 56 4.44 2.19 -14.35
N HIS A 57 4.23 3.17 -15.22
CA HIS A 57 4.98 3.25 -16.47
C HIS A 57 6.44 3.60 -16.20
N VAL A 58 7.37 2.80 -16.72
CA VAL A 58 8.81 3.06 -16.69
C VAL A 58 9.27 3.34 -18.12
N GLU A 59 9.80 4.54 -18.35
CA GLU A 59 10.36 4.96 -19.64
C GLU A 59 11.64 4.17 -19.96
N GLY A 60 11.98 4.04 -21.24
CA GLY A 60 13.21 3.33 -21.67
C GLY A 60 13.03 1.84 -21.98
N GLY A 61 11.79 1.37 -22.17
CA GLY A 61 11.52 0.02 -22.67
C GLY A 61 12.06 -1.09 -21.76
N PHE A 62 12.68 -2.12 -22.35
CA PHE A 62 13.20 -3.29 -21.63
C PHE A 62 14.42 -2.98 -20.75
N GLN A 63 15.25 -2.00 -21.13
CA GLN A 63 16.47 -1.60 -20.42
C GLN A 63 16.42 -0.11 -20.07
N PRO A 64 15.60 0.27 -19.07
CA PRO A 64 15.49 1.65 -18.65
C PRO A 64 16.77 2.14 -17.97
N LEU A 65 17.12 3.40 -18.20
CA LEU A 65 18.24 4.05 -17.51
C LEU A 65 17.91 4.26 -16.02
N PRO A 66 18.93 4.34 -15.13
CA PRO A 66 18.71 4.52 -13.69
C PRO A 66 17.84 5.73 -13.33
N ASN A 67 17.99 6.85 -14.06
CA ASN A 67 17.18 8.05 -13.87
C ASN A 67 15.69 7.84 -14.23
N GLN A 68 15.39 7.08 -15.28
CA GLN A 68 14.03 6.74 -15.70
C GLN A 68 13.35 5.83 -14.67
N VAL A 69 14.07 4.85 -14.14
CA VAL A 69 13.60 4.00 -13.04
C VAL A 69 13.36 4.84 -11.78
N HIS A 70 14.28 5.76 -11.45
CA HIS A 70 14.14 6.63 -10.29
C HIS A 70 12.95 7.60 -10.41
N ALA A 71 12.69 8.13 -11.61
CA ALA A 71 11.51 8.96 -11.88
C ALA A 71 10.20 8.16 -11.74
N ALA A 72 10.16 6.93 -12.25
CA ALA A 72 9.03 6.03 -12.06
C ALA A 72 8.82 5.65 -10.59
N TYR A 73 9.90 5.40 -9.86
CA TYR A 73 9.87 5.15 -8.41
C TYR A 73 9.22 6.33 -7.65
N LYS A 74 9.64 7.57 -7.91
CA LYS A 74 9.01 8.76 -7.30
C LYS A 74 7.52 8.85 -7.62
N ARG A 75 7.13 8.59 -8.87
CA ARG A 75 5.70 8.55 -9.27
C ARG A 75 4.94 7.47 -8.51
N ALA A 76 5.53 6.31 -8.28
CA ALA A 76 4.93 5.22 -7.53
C ALA A 76 4.69 5.59 -6.05
N LEU A 77 5.70 6.19 -5.40
CA LEU A 77 5.55 6.69 -4.02
C LEU A 77 4.40 7.69 -3.89
N LEU A 78 4.28 8.61 -4.85
CA LEU A 78 3.20 9.57 -4.86
C LEU A 78 1.84 8.92 -5.13
N LYS A 79 1.76 7.96 -6.06
CA LYS A 79 0.51 7.26 -6.40
C LYS A 79 -0.02 6.42 -5.23
N PHE A 80 0.87 5.76 -4.51
CA PHE A 80 0.53 4.85 -3.42
C PHE A 80 0.74 5.47 -2.03
N HIS A 81 0.89 6.80 -1.94
CA HIS A 81 1.06 7.47 -0.66
C HIS A 81 -0.20 7.29 0.21
N PRO A 82 -0.08 6.89 1.49
CA PRO A 82 -1.25 6.68 2.36
C PRO A 82 -2.12 7.94 2.48
N ASP A 83 -1.52 9.13 2.56
CA ASP A 83 -2.29 10.40 2.63
C ASP A 83 -3.09 10.72 1.36
N ARG A 84 -2.74 10.11 0.21
CA ARG A 84 -3.48 10.28 -1.05
C ARG A 84 -4.49 9.18 -1.30
N ALA A 85 -4.45 8.09 -0.54
CA ALA A 85 -5.43 7.04 -0.63
C ALA A 85 -6.78 7.53 -0.11
N SER A 86 -7.88 7.06 -0.72
CA SER A 86 -9.21 7.44 -0.28
C SER A 86 -9.43 7.02 1.18
N LYS A 87 -9.85 7.97 2.02
CA LYS A 87 -10.23 7.68 3.41
C LYS A 87 -11.54 6.89 3.52
N THR A 88 -12.34 6.85 2.45
CA THR A 88 -13.65 6.18 2.44
C THR A 88 -13.59 4.74 1.94
N ASP A 89 -12.55 4.38 1.17
CA ASP A 89 -12.39 3.03 0.61
C ASP A 89 -11.28 2.29 1.35
N ILE A 90 -11.69 1.42 2.27
CA ILE A 90 -10.81 0.62 3.13
C ILE A 90 -9.85 -0.24 2.30
N ARG A 91 -10.34 -0.84 1.21
CA ARG A 91 -9.52 -1.71 0.36
C ARG A 91 -8.42 -0.90 -0.31
N ARG A 92 -8.76 0.24 -0.92
CA ARG A 92 -7.77 1.12 -1.55
C ARG A 92 -6.76 1.68 -0.56
N GLN A 93 -7.18 1.98 0.67
CA GLN A 93 -6.26 2.40 1.73
C GLN A 93 -5.20 1.33 2.01
N VAL A 94 -5.65 0.09 2.24
CA VAL A 94 -4.76 -1.04 2.51
C VAL A 94 -3.86 -1.34 1.31
N GLU A 95 -4.41 -1.34 0.10
CA GLU A 95 -3.63 -1.55 -1.12
C GLU A 95 -2.51 -0.52 -1.30
N ALA A 96 -2.82 0.77 -1.09
CA ALA A 96 -1.83 1.83 -1.18
C ALA A 96 -0.73 1.65 -0.12
N GLU A 97 -1.11 1.39 1.14
CA GLU A 97 -0.18 1.19 2.25
C GLU A 97 0.79 0.03 1.98
N GLU A 98 0.28 -1.14 1.58
CA GLU A 98 1.10 -2.32 1.36
C GLU A 98 1.96 -2.20 0.09
N LYS A 99 1.46 -1.57 -0.99
CA LYS A 99 2.27 -1.24 -2.18
C LYS A 99 3.39 -0.27 -1.83
N PHE A 100 3.12 0.75 -1.03
CA PHE A 100 4.11 1.74 -0.58
C PHE A 100 5.22 1.09 0.25
N LYS A 101 4.87 0.19 1.18
CA LYS A 101 5.83 -0.59 1.97
C LYS A 101 6.72 -1.45 1.06
N LEU A 102 6.12 -2.16 0.10
CA LEU A 102 6.87 -2.99 -0.85
C LEU A 102 7.85 -2.14 -1.67
N ILE A 103 7.39 -1.03 -2.27
CA ILE A 103 8.24 -0.15 -3.10
C ILE A 103 9.43 0.38 -2.28
N SER A 104 9.18 0.83 -1.05
CA SER A 104 10.23 1.35 -0.16
C SER A 104 11.26 0.28 0.20
N ARG A 105 10.81 -0.91 0.61
CA ARG A 105 11.70 -2.05 0.91
C ARG A 105 12.52 -2.48 -0.31
N MET A 106 11.90 -2.55 -1.48
CA MET A 106 12.59 -3.00 -2.69
C MET A 106 13.60 -1.98 -3.21
N LYS A 107 13.39 -0.68 -2.94
CA LYS A 107 14.41 0.34 -3.19
C LYS A 107 15.68 0.02 -2.41
N GLU A 108 15.57 -0.31 -1.13
CA GLU A 108 16.73 -0.69 -0.31
C GLU A 108 17.38 -1.95 -0.89
N LYS A 109 16.58 -3.00 -1.14
CA LYS A 109 17.08 -4.27 -1.71
C LYS A 109 17.87 -4.09 -3.00
N PHE A 110 17.36 -3.30 -3.96
CA PHE A 110 18.01 -3.10 -5.25
C PHE A 110 19.13 -2.05 -5.25
N LEU A 111 19.14 -1.12 -4.30
CA LEU A 111 20.26 -0.16 -4.16
C LEU A 111 21.41 -0.73 -3.33
N SER A 112 21.14 -1.63 -2.39
CA SER A 112 22.17 -2.31 -1.59
C SER A 112 22.99 -3.32 -2.39
N THR A 113 22.52 -3.74 -3.57
CA THR A 113 23.27 -4.66 -4.45
C THR A 113 24.33 -3.96 -5.33
N SER A 114 24.46 -2.63 -5.24
CA SER A 114 25.36 -1.83 -6.09
C SER A 114 26.77 -1.58 -5.50
N CYS A 115 27.12 -2.19 -4.36
CA CYS A 115 28.43 -2.02 -3.74
C CYS A 115 29.10 -3.38 -3.48
N TYR A 116 29.52 -4.08 -4.53
CA TYR A 116 30.61 -5.07 -4.51
C TYR A 116 31.27 -5.14 -5.88
#